data_AF-A0A821S4I4-F1
#
_entry.id   AF-A0A821S4I4-F1
#
_cell.length_a   1.000
_cell.length_b   1.000
_cell.length_c   1.000
_cell.angle_alpha   90.00
_cell.angle_beta   90.00
_cell.angle_gamma   90.00
#
_symmetry.space_group_name_H-M   'P 1'
#
loop_
_entity.id
_entity.type
_entity.pdbx_description
1 polymer ?
#
loop_
_entity_poly.entity_id
_entity_poly.type
_entity_poly.pdbx_seq_one_letter_code
_entity_poly.pdbx_strand_id
1 'polypeptide(L)'
;MACSVDAPSLKDLPKVATDLKSQLEAFNPSCLKDVDTNEKIVLPSAEDVAKEKQHTALLQGVEQFQPILLRKTETVEKNVLPNALDVATEKTQKSLFDGIEKFDATRLKHTETNEKNPLPDKDAIEAEKEKNKFLNGIENFDPTKLKHTETCEKNPLPTKDTIEQEKTA
;
A
#
# COMPACT_ATOMS: atom_id res chain seq x y z
N MET A 1 -62.95 -49.35 43.34
CA MET A 1 -62.86 -50.15 42.09
C MET A 1 -61.43 -50.09 41.61
N ALA A 2 -60.59 -51.01 42.10
CA ALA A 2 -59.22 -51.12 41.63
C ALA A 2 -59.20 -52.25 40.58
N CYS A 3 -59.05 -51.87 39.31
CA CYS A 3 -58.80 -52.82 38.23
C CYS A 3 -57.48 -53.53 38.55
N SER A 4 -57.58 -54.74 39.10
CA SER A 4 -56.45 -55.63 39.32
C SER A 4 -55.96 -56.06 37.95
N VAL A 5 -54.92 -55.40 37.45
CA VAL A 5 -54.17 -55.87 36.29
C VAL A 5 -53.45 -57.14 36.72
N ASP A 6 -54.09 -58.29 36.49
CA ASP A 6 -53.51 -59.59 36.77
C ASP A 6 -52.16 -59.66 36.06
N ALA A 7 -51.08 -59.72 36.86
CA ALA A 7 -49.74 -59.92 36.34
C ALA A 7 -49.73 -61.23 35.54
N PRO A 8 -49.18 -61.24 34.31
CA PRO A 8 -49.21 -62.42 33.47
C PRO A 8 -48.59 -63.59 34.24
N SER A 9 -49.33 -64.69 34.32
CA SER A 9 -48.86 -65.86 35.05
C SER A 9 -47.61 -66.42 34.35
N LEU A 10 -46.73 -67.13 35.05
CA LEU A 10 -45.54 -67.75 34.45
C LEU A 10 -45.84 -68.61 33.20
N LYS A 11 -47.10 -69.02 33.01
CA LYS A 11 -47.55 -69.81 31.86
C LYS A 11 -47.84 -68.96 30.62
N ASP A 12 -48.07 -67.66 30.80
CA ASP A 12 -48.46 -66.70 29.76
C ASP A 12 -47.26 -65.89 29.22
N LEU A 13 -46.08 -66.03 29.83
CA LEU A 13 -44.86 -65.42 29.28
C LEU A 13 -44.36 -66.23 28.08
N PRO A 14 -43.90 -65.56 26.99
CA PRO A 14 -43.32 -66.23 25.85
C PRO A 14 -42.13 -67.08 26.30
N LYS A 15 -42.19 -68.39 26.05
CA LYS A 15 -41.12 -69.31 26.42
C LYS A 15 -39.93 -69.04 25.51
N VAL A 16 -38.78 -68.76 26.13
CA VAL A 16 -37.50 -68.65 25.42
C VAL A 16 -37.28 -69.94 24.64
N ALA A 17 -36.94 -69.81 23.35
CA ALA A 17 -36.66 -70.96 22.50
C ALA A 17 -35.61 -71.85 23.19
N THR A 18 -35.84 -73.16 23.18
CA THR A 18 -35.03 -74.13 23.93
C THR A 18 -33.55 -74.03 23.60
N ASP A 19 -33.22 -73.69 22.35
CA ASP A 19 -31.85 -73.47 21.89
C ASP A 19 -31.16 -72.26 22.55
N LEU A 20 -31.82 -71.09 22.57
CA LEU A 20 -31.29 -69.87 23.20
C LEU A 20 -31.14 -70.05 24.73
N LYS A 21 -32.08 -70.74 25.36
CA LYS A 21 -31.98 -71.09 26.78
C LYS A 21 -30.75 -71.96 27.06
N SER A 22 -30.52 -72.98 26.23
CA SER A 22 -29.35 -73.85 26.32
C SER A 22 -28.04 -73.08 26.09
N GLN A 23 -27.99 -72.16 25.13
CA GLN A 23 -26.82 -71.31 24.87
C GLN A 23 -26.51 -70.36 26.02
N LEU A 24 -27.52 -69.79 26.68
CA LEU A 24 -27.35 -68.94 27.86
C LEU A 24 -26.92 -69.74 29.09
N GLU A 25 -27.47 -70.95 29.28
CA GLU A 25 -27.06 -71.85 30.37
C GLU A 25 -25.63 -72.37 30.17
N ALA A 26 -25.20 -72.57 28.92
CA ALA A 26 -23.83 -72.93 28.56
C ALA A 26 -22.91 -71.70 28.36
N PHE A 27 -23.42 -70.47 28.50
CA PHE A 27 -22.62 -69.26 28.29
C PHE A 27 -21.56 -69.15 29.38
N ASN A 28 -20.31 -69.23 28.96
CA ASN A 28 -19.18 -69.08 29.86
C ASN A 28 -18.65 -67.63 29.78
N PRO A 29 -18.84 -66.80 30.81
CA PRO A 29 -18.36 -65.43 30.81
C PRO A 29 -16.84 -65.32 30.73
N SER A 30 -16.09 -66.39 31.06
CA SER A 30 -14.62 -66.42 30.86
C SER A 30 -14.20 -66.52 29.39
N CYS A 31 -15.14 -66.77 28.46
CA CYS A 31 -14.87 -66.70 27.03
C CYS A 31 -15.03 -65.28 26.46
N LEU A 32 -15.44 -64.30 27.28
CA LEU A 32 -15.37 -62.90 26.89
C LEU A 32 -13.91 -62.49 26.76
N LYS A 33 -13.59 -61.71 25.73
CA LYS A 33 -12.24 -61.18 25.57
C LYS A 33 -12.01 -60.14 26.65
N ASP A 34 -10.98 -60.34 27.46
CA ASP A 34 -10.49 -59.30 28.35
C ASP A 34 -10.03 -58.10 27.50
N VAL A 35 -10.59 -56.93 27.80
CA VAL A 35 -10.18 -55.65 27.20
C VAL A 35 -9.63 -54.79 28.31
N ASP A 36 -8.36 -54.43 28.19
CA ASP A 36 -7.67 -53.59 29.16
C ASP A 36 -8.10 -52.11 28.97
N THR A 37 -8.78 -51.54 29.96
CA THR A 37 -9.18 -50.13 29.95
C THR A 37 -8.02 -49.27 30.45
N ASN A 38 -7.29 -48.61 29.55
CA ASN A 38 -6.22 -47.68 29.93
C ASN A 38 -6.80 -46.28 30.23
N GLU A 39 -6.70 -45.83 31.48
CA GLU A 39 -6.97 -44.44 31.88
C GLU A 39 -5.78 -43.55 31.51
N LYS A 40 -5.98 -42.56 30.64
CA LYS A 40 -4.89 -41.75 30.08
C LYS A 40 -4.47 -40.61 31.02
N ILE A 41 -4.02 -40.94 32.23
CA ILE A 41 -3.41 -39.98 33.16
C ILE A 41 -1.98 -39.72 32.68
N VAL A 42 -1.79 -38.66 31.88
CA VAL A 42 -0.45 -38.23 31.48
C VAL A 42 0.12 -37.36 32.60
N LEU A 43 1.20 -37.80 33.23
CA LEU A 43 1.94 -37.00 34.20
C LEU A 43 2.61 -35.81 33.50
N PRO A 44 2.74 -34.64 34.17
CA PRO A 44 3.50 -33.52 33.64
C PRO A 44 4.89 -33.97 33.20
N SER A 45 5.35 -33.50 32.05
CA SER A 45 6.69 -33.82 31.58
C SER A 45 7.75 -33.13 32.45
N ALA A 46 8.99 -33.63 32.39
CA ALA A 46 10.11 -32.96 33.05
C ALA A 46 10.31 -31.52 32.53
N GLU A 47 9.95 -31.27 31.27
CA GLU A 47 9.99 -29.94 30.65
C GLU A 47 8.92 -29.01 31.23
N ASP A 48 7.70 -29.50 31.46
CA ASP A 48 6.61 -28.73 32.05
C ASP A 48 6.97 -28.25 33.47
N VAL A 49 7.50 -29.16 34.29
CA VAL A 49 7.96 -28.85 35.65
C VAL A 49 9.13 -27.88 35.64
N ALA A 50 10.06 -28.01 34.67
CA ALA A 50 11.18 -27.09 34.55
C ALA A 50 10.72 -25.67 34.18
N LYS A 51 9.79 -25.54 33.23
CA LYS A 51 9.19 -24.25 32.85
C LYS A 51 8.44 -23.61 34.01
N GLU A 52 7.65 -24.39 34.74
CA GLU A 52 6.91 -23.90 35.91
C GLU A 52 7.86 -23.38 37.00
N LYS A 53 8.96 -24.09 37.28
CA LYS A 53 10.00 -23.63 38.21
C LYS A 53 10.64 -22.33 37.76
N GLN A 54 10.99 -22.21 36.48
CA GLN A 54 11.56 -20.97 35.92
C GLN A 54 10.59 -19.79 36.05
N HIS A 55 9.31 -20.01 35.71
CA HIS A 55 8.28 -18.99 35.79
C HIS A 55 8.04 -18.53 37.24
N THR A 56 7.95 -19.49 38.17
CA THR A 56 7.80 -19.21 39.61
C THR A 56 8.98 -18.41 40.16
N ALA A 57 10.21 -18.80 39.78
CA ALA A 57 11.41 -18.08 40.19
C ALA A 57 11.45 -16.64 39.67
N LEU A 58 11.02 -16.41 38.43
CA LEU A 58 10.92 -15.07 37.85
C LEU A 58 9.91 -14.20 38.60
N LEU A 59 8.70 -14.73 38.84
CA LEU A 59 7.65 -14.03 39.58
C LEU A 59 8.12 -13.65 40.98
N GLN A 60 8.73 -14.60 41.70
CA GLN A 60 9.27 -14.35 43.03
C GLN A 60 10.38 -13.30 43.01
N GLY A 61 11.26 -13.32 42.01
CA GLY A 61 12.29 -12.31 41.83
C GLY A 61 11.73 -10.90 41.61
N VAL A 62 10.62 -10.77 40.89
CA VAL A 62 9.92 -9.51 40.67
C VAL A 62 9.19 -9.06 41.93
N GLU A 63 8.51 -9.96 42.64
CA GLU A 63 7.79 -9.66 43.88
C GLU A 63 8.74 -9.17 44.99
N GLN A 64 9.91 -9.79 45.09
CA GLN A 64 10.92 -9.42 46.09
C GLN A 64 11.86 -8.30 45.63
N PHE A 65 11.67 -7.79 44.42
CA PHE A 65 12.54 -6.76 43.85
C PHE A 65 12.52 -5.50 44.71
N GLN A 66 13.71 -5.07 45.15
CA GLN A 66 13.88 -3.87 45.96
C GLN A 66 14.18 -2.67 45.06
N PRO A 67 13.27 -1.69 44.90
CA PRO A 67 13.49 -0.55 44.01
C PRO A 67 14.68 0.33 44.40
N ILE A 68 15.17 0.21 45.64
CA ILE A 68 16.37 0.92 46.12
C ILE A 68 17.66 0.45 45.42
N LEU A 69 17.66 -0.76 44.86
CA LEU A 69 18.79 -1.29 44.09
C LEU A 69 18.86 -0.71 42.67
N LEU A 70 17.81 -0.03 42.20
CA LEU A 70 17.86 0.70 40.94
C LEU A 70 18.83 1.87 41.07
N ARG A 71 19.67 2.04 40.03
CA ARG A 71 20.50 3.23 39.90
C ARG A 71 19.60 4.47 39.90
N LYS A 72 19.87 5.39 40.83
CA LYS A 72 19.22 6.71 40.84
C LYS A 72 19.59 7.42 39.55
N THR A 73 18.56 7.87 38.83
CA THR A 73 18.73 8.71 37.65
C THR A 73 18.13 10.06 38.00
N GLU A 74 18.91 11.12 37.86
CA GLU A 74 18.44 12.48 38.06
C GLU A 74 17.57 12.88 36.84
N THR A 75 16.28 13.09 37.06
CA THR A 75 15.37 13.58 36.02
C THR A 75 15.51 15.09 35.91
N VAL A 76 16.16 15.57 34.84
CA VAL A 76 16.21 17.02 34.55
C VAL A 76 14.85 17.45 34.00
N GLU A 77 14.04 18.08 34.84
CA GLU A 77 12.80 18.74 34.42
C GLU A 77 13.15 20.03 33.65
N LYS A 78 12.95 20.03 32.32
CA LYS A 78 13.21 21.20 31.46
C LYS A 78 12.05 22.20 31.49
N ASN A 79 11.64 22.66 32.67
CA ASN A 79 10.78 23.84 32.80
C ASN A 79 11.65 25.10 32.74
N VAL A 80 12.25 25.35 31.57
CA VAL A 80 12.98 26.60 31.35
C VAL A 80 11.94 27.68 31.08
N LEU A 81 11.96 28.75 31.88
CA LEU A 81 11.13 29.91 31.61
C LEU A 81 11.50 30.50 30.24
N PRO A 82 10.54 31.00 29.45
CA PRO A 82 10.82 31.72 28.23
C PRO A 82 11.85 32.81 28.51
N ASN A 83 12.90 32.86 27.71
CA ASN A 83 13.92 33.88 27.85
C ASN A 83 13.42 35.22 27.25
N ALA A 84 14.18 36.30 27.44
CA ALA A 84 13.79 37.63 26.95
C ALA A 84 13.63 37.70 25.42
N LEU A 85 14.39 36.89 24.66
CA LEU A 85 14.26 36.79 23.22
C LEU A 85 12.94 36.10 22.83
N ASP A 86 12.56 35.02 23.51
CA ASP A 86 11.30 34.32 23.28
C ASP A 86 10.11 35.28 23.46
N VAL A 87 10.08 36.03 24.56
CA VAL A 87 9.01 37.02 24.84
C VAL A 87 9.00 38.16 23.81
N ALA A 88 10.18 38.64 23.39
CA ALA A 88 10.27 39.70 22.39
C ALA A 88 9.76 39.24 21.01
N THR A 89 10.11 38.03 20.60
CA THR A 89 9.63 37.44 19.34
C THR A 89 8.12 37.22 19.37
N GLU A 90 7.58 36.67 20.46
CA GLU A 90 6.14 36.46 20.64
C GLU A 90 5.37 37.79 20.60
N LYS A 91 5.87 38.82 21.28
CA LYS A 91 5.25 40.16 21.25
C LYS A 91 5.22 40.76 19.84
N THR A 92 6.29 40.55 19.08
CA THR A 92 6.40 41.02 17.69
C THR A 92 5.40 40.29 16.79
N GLN A 93 5.32 38.96 16.90
CA GLN A 93 4.36 38.15 16.14
C GLN A 93 2.92 38.53 16.48
N LYS A 94 2.61 38.67 17.77
CA LYS A 94 1.28 39.10 18.23
C LYS A 94 0.90 40.46 17.67
N SER A 95 1.82 41.43 17.66
CA SER A 95 1.56 42.74 17.06
C SER A 95 1.30 42.67 15.56
N LEU A 96 1.98 41.77 14.84
CA LEU A 96 1.76 41.56 13.42
C LEU A 96 0.37 40.96 13.15
N PHE A 97 -0.01 39.92 13.92
CA PHE A 97 -1.32 39.30 13.81
C PHE A 97 -2.45 40.29 14.13
N ASP A 98 -2.32 41.05 15.23
CA ASP A 98 -3.29 42.07 15.63
C ASP A 98 -3.45 43.14 14.52
N GLY A 99 -2.37 43.46 13.80
CA GLY A 99 -2.38 44.40 12.67
C GLY A 99 -3.06 43.84 11.41
N ILE A 100 -2.88 42.55 11.12
CA ILE A 100 -3.51 41.87 9.99
C ILE A 100 -5.01 41.66 10.26
N GLU A 101 -5.39 41.25 11.47
CA GLU A 101 -6.79 41.03 11.83
C GLU A 101 -7.61 42.32 11.72
N LYS A 102 -7.01 43.46 12.10
CA LYS A 102 -7.63 44.79 12.02
C LYS A 102 -7.34 45.50 10.70
N PHE A 103 -6.79 44.80 9.71
CA PHE A 103 -6.44 45.40 8.44
C PHE A 103 -7.70 45.76 7.65
N ASP A 104 -7.91 47.06 7.48
CA ASP A 104 -8.99 47.59 6.67
C ASP A 104 -8.59 47.61 5.19
N ALA A 105 -9.11 46.65 4.43
CA ALA A 105 -8.88 46.53 2.99
C ALA A 105 -9.40 47.73 2.18
N THR A 106 -10.32 48.54 2.72
CA THR A 106 -10.82 49.75 2.03
C THR A 106 -9.75 50.85 1.94
N ARG A 107 -8.70 50.76 2.76
CA ARG A 107 -7.52 51.65 2.70
C ARG A 107 -6.55 51.29 1.58
N LEU A 108 -6.74 50.14 0.93
CA LEU A 108 -5.96 49.79 -0.25
C LEU A 108 -6.33 50.71 -1.41
N LYS A 109 -5.33 51.23 -2.11
CA LYS A 109 -5.56 52.04 -3.31
C LYS A 109 -6.20 51.15 -4.38
N HIS A 110 -7.31 51.61 -4.94
CA HIS A 110 -7.90 50.96 -6.11
C HIS A 110 -6.86 50.91 -7.24
N THR A 111 -6.64 49.71 -7.78
CA THR A 111 -5.75 49.47 -8.90
C THR A 111 -6.53 48.69 -9.93
N GLU A 112 -6.75 49.29 -11.10
CA GLU A 112 -7.42 48.64 -12.23
C GLU A 112 -6.39 47.81 -13.00
N THR A 113 -6.46 46.48 -12.87
CA THR A 113 -5.61 45.57 -13.64
C THR A 113 -6.23 45.31 -15.00
N ASN A 114 -5.62 45.83 -16.06
CA ASN A 114 -6.00 45.54 -17.44
C ASN A 114 -5.24 44.31 -17.95
N GLU A 115 -5.94 43.20 -18.19
CA GLU A 115 -5.42 42.04 -18.91
C GLU A 115 -5.25 42.42 -20.40
N LYS A 116 -4.01 42.64 -20.82
CA LYS A 116 -3.68 42.90 -22.22
C LYS A 116 -3.59 41.56 -22.96
N ASN A 117 -4.73 41.07 -23.42
CA ASN A 117 -4.78 40.08 -24.50
C ASN A 117 -5.25 40.78 -25.79
N PRO A 118 -4.47 41.73 -26.35
CA PRO A 118 -4.88 42.44 -27.55
C PRO A 118 -5.00 41.43 -28.69
N LEU A 119 -6.13 41.48 -29.40
CA LEU A 119 -6.25 40.80 -30.69
C LEU A 119 -5.16 41.33 -31.63
N PRO A 120 -4.63 40.48 -32.53
CA PRO A 120 -3.72 40.94 -33.58
C PRO A 120 -4.33 42.14 -34.31
N ASP A 121 -3.53 43.17 -34.54
CA ASP A 121 -3.98 44.32 -35.32
C ASP A 121 -4.11 43.98 -36.82
N LYS A 122 -4.72 44.88 -37.57
CA LYS A 122 -5.00 44.66 -39.00
C LYS A 122 -3.71 44.41 -39.79
N ASP A 123 -2.62 45.09 -39.42
CA ASP A 123 -1.33 45.01 -40.11
C ASP A 123 -0.67 43.65 -39.85
N ALA A 124 -0.72 43.13 -38.62
CA ALA A 124 -0.24 41.79 -38.28
C ALA A 124 -1.03 40.71 -39.03
N ILE A 125 -2.35 40.86 -39.15
CA ILE A 125 -3.20 39.93 -39.91
C ILE A 125 -2.88 39.97 -41.40
N GLU A 126 -2.66 41.16 -41.96
CA GLU A 126 -2.32 41.31 -43.38
C GLU A 126 -0.93 40.74 -43.70
N ALA A 127 0.07 41.00 -42.84
CA ALA A 127 1.41 40.43 -42.96
C ALA A 127 1.39 38.89 -42.88
N GLU A 128 0.62 38.31 -41.95
CA GLU A 128 0.47 36.85 -41.87
C GLU A 128 -0.22 36.27 -43.10
N LYS A 129 -1.25 36.97 -43.62
CA LYS A 129 -1.95 36.56 -44.84
C LYS A 129 -1.04 36.60 -46.06
N GLU A 130 -0.16 37.60 -46.18
CA GLU A 130 0.83 37.67 -47.25
C GLU A 130 1.86 36.54 -47.14
N LYS A 131 2.41 36.31 -45.94
CA LYS A 131 3.33 35.20 -45.66
C LYS A 131 2.70 33.87 -46.03
N ASN A 132 1.46 33.61 -45.63
CA ASN A 132 0.75 32.37 -45.95
C ASN A 132 0.52 32.21 -47.45
N LYS A 133 0.18 33.29 -48.17
CA LYS A 133 0.07 33.26 -49.64
C LYS A 133 1.39 32.90 -50.30
N PHE A 134 2.49 33.48 -49.83
CA PHE A 134 3.83 33.18 -50.36
C PHE A 134 4.20 31.71 -50.13
N LEU A 135 4.03 31.19 -48.90
CA LEU A 135 4.29 29.79 -48.59
C LEU A 135 3.44 28.86 -49.46
N ASN A 136 2.14 29.12 -49.56
CA ASN A 136 1.23 28.30 -50.35
C ASN A 136 1.57 28.32 -51.85
N GLY A 137 2.10 29.44 -52.36
CA GLY A 137 2.58 29.57 -53.74
C GLY A 137 3.83 28.72 -54.02
N ILE A 138 4.72 28.57 -53.04
CA ILE A 138 5.87 27.68 -53.13
C ILE A 138 5.44 26.22 -53.01
N GLU A 139 4.63 25.90 -52.01
CA GLU A 139 4.20 24.53 -51.71
C GLU A 139 3.43 23.90 -52.88
N ASN A 140 2.59 24.69 -53.55
CA ASN A 140 1.80 24.24 -54.71
C ASN A 140 2.41 24.65 -56.06
N PHE A 141 3.69 25.02 -56.09
CA PHE A 141 4.34 25.38 -57.33
C PHE A 141 4.49 24.15 -58.23
N ASP A 142 3.99 24.26 -59.46
CA ASP A 142 4.08 23.20 -60.45
C ASP A 142 5.40 23.33 -61.23
N PRO A 143 6.38 22.42 -61.03
CA PRO A 143 7.69 22.51 -61.67
C PRO A 143 7.61 22.32 -63.19
N THR A 144 6.53 21.75 -63.72
CA THR A 144 6.36 21.60 -65.17
C THR A 144 6.14 22.93 -65.89
N LYS A 145 5.79 23.98 -65.15
CA LYS A 145 5.69 25.36 -65.66
C LYS A 145 7.05 26.04 -65.85
N LEU A 146 8.14 25.44 -65.36
CA LEU A 146 9.48 25.95 -65.61
C LEU A 146 9.84 25.72 -67.08
N LYS A 147 10.34 26.78 -67.73
CA LYS A 147 10.86 26.67 -69.10
C LYS A 147 12.12 25.82 -69.09
N HIS A 148 12.24 24.92 -70.06
CA HIS A 148 13.48 24.18 -70.28
C HIS A 148 14.62 25.17 -70.57
N THR A 149 15.74 25.01 -69.88
CA THR A 149 16.96 25.78 -70.10
C THR A 149 18.15 24.82 -70.12
N GLU A 150 18.96 24.91 -71.16
CA GLU A 150 20.22 24.17 -71.23
C GLU A 150 21.28 24.93 -70.45
N THR A 151 21.85 24.31 -69.41
CA THR A 151 22.94 24.89 -68.62
C THR A 151 24.28 24.42 -69.17
N CYS A 152 25.09 25.33 -69.71
CA CYS A 152 26.47 25.03 -70.09
C CYS A 152 27.39 25.12 -68.85
N GLU A 153 27.88 23.98 -68.38
CA GLU A 153 28.95 23.93 -67.38
C GLU A 153 30.23 24.51 -67.98
N LYS A 154 30.81 25.53 -67.34
CA LYS A 154 31.96 26.28 -67.88
C LYS A 154 33.28 25.50 -67.83
N ASN A 155 33.34 24.40 -67.07
CA ASN A 155 34.50 23.50 -66.98
C ASN A 155 33.99 22.05 -67.02
N PRO A 156 33.53 21.56 -68.18
CA PRO A 156 33.22 20.14 -68.30
C PRO A 156 34.51 19.35 -68.04
N LEU A 157 34.41 18.26 -67.29
CA LEU A 157 35.53 17.35 -67.10
C LEU A 157 36.07 16.90 -68.47
N PRO A 158 37.40 16.83 -68.67
CA PRO A 158 37.96 16.33 -69.92
C PRO A 158 37.34 14.98 -70.29
N THR A 159 36.88 14.81 -71.53
CA THR A 159 36.34 13.53 -71.99
C THR A 159 37.48 12.50 -72.09
N LYS A 160 37.14 11.21 -72.00
CA LYS A 160 38.13 10.11 -72.10
C LYS A 160 38.99 10.24 -73.37
N ASP A 161 38.38 10.61 -74.48
CA ASP A 161 39.07 10.81 -75.76
C ASP A 161 40.13 11.92 -75.68
N THR A 162 39.82 13.05 -75.01
CA THR A 162 40.79 14.13 -74.80
C THR A 162 41.94 13.67 -73.91
N ILE A 163 41.66 12.89 -72.87
CA ILE A 163 42.67 12.33 -71.97
C ILE A 163 43.57 11.32 -72.72
N GLU A 164 43.00 10.50 -73.60
CA GLU A 164 43.75 9.52 -74.39
C GLU A 164 44.64 10.17 -75.44
N GLN A 165 44.15 11.21 -76.13
CA GLN A 165 44.96 12.00 -77.07
C GLN A 165 46.18 12.63 -76.38
N GLU A 166 46.00 13.21 -75.19
CA GLU A 166 47.10 13.81 -74.43
C GLU A 166 48.09 12.76 -73.89
N LYS A 167 47.64 11.54 -73.58
CA LYS A 167 48.52 10.43 -73.19
C LYS A 167 49.38 9.87 -74.33
N THR A 168 48.97 10.09 -75.58
CA THR A 168 49.68 9.62 -76.77
C THR A 168 50.57 10.68 -77.43
N ALA A 169 50.54 11.92 -76.92
CA ALA A 169 51.37 13.04 -77.36
C ALA A 169 52.73 13.09 -76.65
#